data_AF-A0A944IRX6-F1
#
_entry.id   AF-A0A944IRX6-F1
#
_cell.length_a   1.000
_cell.length_b   1.000
_cell.length_c   1.000
_cell.angle_alpha   90.00
_cell.angle_beta   90.00
_cell.angle_gamma   90.00
#
_symmetry.space_group_name_H-M   'P 1'
#
loop_
_entity.id
_entity.type
_entity.pdbx_description
1 polymer ?
#
loop_
_entity_poly.entity_id
_entity_poly.type
_entity_poly.pdbx_seq_one_letter_code
_entity_poly.pdbx_strand_id
1 'polypeptide(L)' 'MAITVSLVALFGLVLYFLLRSHSLSAGSAFVAAGFGFFLASTGAAGPINEMANAIVAAIPNL' A
#
# COMPACT_ATOMS: atom_id res chain seq x y z
N MET A 1 -15.36 -10.51 2.87
CA MET A 1 -14.30 -9.87 2.05
C MET A 1 -12.97 -10.62 2.17
N ALA A 2 -12.94 -11.96 1.97
CA ALA A 2 -11.68 -12.73 2.09
C ALA A 2 -10.80 -12.65 0.83
N ILE A 3 -11.43 -12.59 -0.34
CA ILE A 3 -10.74 -12.59 -1.65
C ILE A 3 -9.91 -11.30 -1.85
N THR A 4 -10.41 -10.15 -1.39
CA THR A 4 -9.73 -8.86 -1.53
C THR A 4 -8.46 -8.77 -0.69
N VAL A 5 -8.43 -9.39 0.49
CA VAL A 5 -7.24 -9.43 1.36
C VAL A 5 -6.12 -10.26 0.73
N SER A 6 -6.45 -11.40 0.12
CA SER A 6 -5.46 -12.25 -0.55
C SER A 6 -4.83 -11.59 -1.78
N LEU A 7 -5.60 -10.78 -2.52
CA LEU A 7 -5.10 -9.99 -3.66
C LEU A 7 -4.11 -8.91 -3.21
N VAL A 8 -4.43 -8.15 -2.15
CA VAL A 8 -3.49 -7.17 -1.55
C VAL A 8 -2.18 -7.85 -1.15
N ALA A 9 -2.26 -8.98 -0.45
CA ALA A 9 -1.08 -9.70 0.01
C ALA A 9 -0.21 -10.18 -1.16
N LEU A 10 -0.83 -10.70 -2.23
CA LEU A 10 -0.12 -11.12 -3.45
C LEU A 10 0.55 -9.94 -4.17
N PHE A 11 -0.17 -8.84 -4.40
CA PHE A 11 0.41 -7.65 -5.04
C PHE A 11 1.55 -7.05 -4.19
N GLY A 12 1.39 -7.01 -2.86
CA GLY A 12 2.43 -6.53 -1.94
C GLY A 12 3.67 -7.42 -1.93
N LEU A 13 3.50 -8.75 -1.95
CA LEU A 13 4.62 -9.69 -2.02
C LEU A 13 5.41 -9.55 -3.33
N VAL A 14 4.71 -9.43 -4.46
CA VAL A 14 5.33 -9.21 -5.77
C VAL A 14 6.10 -7.88 -5.79
N LEU A 15 5.51 -6.83 -5.23
CA LEU A 15 6.14 -5.51 -5.14
C LEU A 15 7.41 -5.54 -4.27
N TYR A 16 7.38 -6.25 -3.15
CA TYR A 16 8.55 -6.45 -2.30
C TYR A 16 9.70 -7.12 -3.06
N PHE A 17 9.40 -8.18 -3.83
CA PHE A 17 10.40 -8.83 -4.67
C PHE A 17 10.93 -7.91 -5.78
N LEU A 18 10.07 -7.09 -6.40
CA LEU A 18 10.48 -6.13 -7.43
C LEU A 18 11.38 -5.02 -6.89
N LEU A 19 11.04 -4.44 -5.73
CA LEU A 19 11.87 -3.46 -5.03
C LEU A 19 13.22 -4.07 -4.64
N ARG A 20 13.22 -5.32 -4.16
CA ARG A 20 14.45 -6.01 -3.76
C ARG A 20 15.37 -6.31 -4.93
N SER A 21 14.83 -6.59 -6.12
CA SER A 21 15.62 -6.79 -7.33
C SER A 21 16.12 -5.49 -7.98
N HIS A 22 15.83 -4.32 -7.38
CA HIS A 22 16.20 -3.00 -7.91
C HIS A 22 15.72 -2.74 -9.36
N SER A 23 14.72 -3.51 -9.81
CA SER A 23 14.11 -3.39 -11.12
C SER A 23 12.91 -2.45 -11.02
N LEU A 24 13.20 -1.16 -10.84
CA LEU A 24 12.22 -0.07 -10.86
C LEU A 24 11.79 0.21 -12.32
N SER A 25 11.15 -0.78 -12.93
CA SER A 25 10.60 -0.71 -14.28
C SER A 25 9.12 -0.29 -14.26
N ALA A 26 8.53 0.03 -15.41
CA ALA A 26 7.11 0.38 -15.52
C ALA A 26 6.16 -0.66 -14.88
N GLY A 27 6.57 -1.93 -14.85
CA GLY A 27 5.84 -3.00 -14.17
C GLY A 27 5.73 -2.82 -12.65
N SER A 28 6.77 -2.30 -11.98
CA SER A 28 6.71 -2.06 -10.52
C SER A 28 5.77 -0.91 -10.17
N ALA A 29 5.64 0.10 -11.04
CA ALA A 29 4.69 1.20 -10.85
C ALA A 29 3.23 0.70 -10.94
N PHE A 30 2.92 -0.18 -11.88
CA PHE A 30 1.59 -0.78 -12.00
C PHE A 30 1.23 -1.66 -10.79
N VAL A 31 2.15 -2.51 -10.35
CA VAL A 31 1.97 -3.34 -9.15
C VAL A 31 1.79 -2.46 -7.90
N ALA A 32 2.49 -1.32 -7.82
CA ALA A 32 2.34 -0.36 -6.72
C ALA A 32 0.98 0.34 -6.70
N ALA A 33 0.52 0.80 -7.86
CA ALA A 33 -0.81 1.39 -7.98
C ALA A 33 -1.91 0.37 -7.64
N GLY A 34 -1.79 -0.87 -8.15
CA GLY A 34 -2.72 -1.96 -7.84
C GLY A 34 -2.73 -2.33 -6.36
N PHE A 35 -1.55 -2.51 -5.75
CA PHE A 35 -1.42 -2.75 -4.32
C PHE A 35 -2.07 -1.64 -3.49
N GLY A 36 -1.77 -0.38 -3.78
CA GLY A 36 -2.33 0.78 -3.06
C GLY A 36 -3.85 0.88 -3.19
N PHE A 37 -4.39 0.65 -4.40
CA PHE A 37 -5.83 0.66 -4.66
C PHE A 37 -6.56 -0.46 -3.89
N PHE A 38 -6.03 -1.68 -3.93
CA PHE A 38 -6.63 -2.78 -3.17
C PHE A 38 -6.45 -2.59 -1.66
N LEU A 39 -5.33 -2.02 -1.19
CA LEU A 39 -5.11 -1.71 0.22
C LEU A 39 -6.12 -0.67 0.72
N ALA A 40 -6.38 0.39 -0.07
CA ALA A 40 -7.42 1.38 0.21
C ALA A 40 -8.84 0.79 0.23
N SER A 41 -9.08 -0.31 -0.48
CA SER A 41 -10.36 -1.02 -0.49
C SER A 41 -10.47 -2.10 0.62
N THR A 42 -9.42 -2.31 1.43
CA THR A 42 -9.50 -3.22 2.59
C THR A 42 -10.00 -2.48 3.84
N GLY A 43 -10.58 -3.21 4.79
CA GLY A 43 -11.01 -2.66 6.08
C GLY A 43 -9.88 -2.03 6.91
N ALA A 44 -8.61 -2.20 6.51
CA ALA A 44 -7.45 -1.55 7.10
C ALA A 44 -7.28 -0.08 6.66
N ALA A 45 -7.99 0.38 5.62
CA ALA A 45 -7.87 1.75 5.12
C ALA A 45 -8.24 2.81 6.17
N GLY A 46 -9.27 2.55 6.99
CA GLY A 46 -9.67 3.44 8.09
C GLY A 46 -8.53 3.65 9.11
N PRO A 47 -8.05 2.57 9.78
CA PRO A 47 -6.95 2.66 10.73
C PRO A 47 -5.66 3.27 10.16
N ILE A 48 -5.32 2.96 8.90
CA ILE A 48 -4.11 3.51 8.24
C ILE A 48 -4.26 5.02 8.01
N ASN A 49 -5.41 5.48 7.53
CA ASN A 49 -5.65 6.91 7.33
C ASN A 49 -5.73 7.65 8.67
N GLU A 50 -6.32 7.07 9.71
CA GLU A 50 -6.30 7.69 11.04
C GLU A 50 -4.90 7.79 11.61
N MET A 51 -4.07 6.76 11.43
CA MET A 51 -2.67 6.81 11.85
C MET A 51 -1.88 7.87 11.05
N ALA A 52 -2.07 7.95 9.74
CA ALA A 52 -1.44 8.95 8.89
C ALA A 52 -1.88 10.37 9.29
N ASN A 53 -3.18 10.59 9.52
CA ASN A 53 -3.71 11.85 10.01
C ASN A 53 -3.21 12.18 11.42
N ALA A 54 -3.07 11.19 12.30
CA ALA A 54 -2.52 11.38 13.63
C ALA A 54 -1.04 11.79 13.57
N ILE A 55 -0.25 11.21 12.66
CA ILE A 55 1.14 11.61 12.42
C ILE A 55 1.21 13.04 11.87
N VAL A 56 0.38 13.36 10.88
CA VAL A 56 0.31 14.72 10.33
C VAL A 56 -0.13 15.74 11.39
N ALA A 57 -1.12 15.40 12.21
CA ALA A 57 -1.57 16.24 13.32
C ALA A 57 -0.55 16.34 14.47
N ALA A 58 0.29 15.31 14.65
CA ALA A 58 1.37 15.29 15.63
C ALA A 58 2.59 16.11 15.19
N ILE A 59 2.69 16.50 13.91
CA ILE A 59 3.68 17.47 13.43
C ILE A 59 3.03 18.87 13.54
N PRO A 60 3.30 19.65 14.59
CA PRO A 60 2.72 20.97 14.73
C PRO A 60 3.52 21.93 13.85
N ASN A 61 2.90 22.43 12.78
CA ASN A 61 3.38 23.51 11.90
C ASN A 61 4.75 23.29 11.23
N LEU A 62 4.73 23.14 9.90
CA LEU A 62 5.71 23.78 9.02
C LEU A 62 5.04 24.98 8.37
#